data_AF-A0A7Y5Q0Y1-F1
#
_entry.id   AF-A0A7Y5Q0Y1-F1
#
_cell.length_a   1.000
_cell.length_b   1.000
_cell.length_c   1.000
_cell.angle_alpha   90.00
_cell.angle_beta   90.00
_cell.angle_gamma   90.00
#
_symmetry.space_group_name_H-M   'P 1'
#
loop_
_entity.id
_entity.type
_entity.pdbx_description
1 polymer ?
#
loop_
_entity_poly.entity_id
_entity_poly.type
_entity_poly.pdbx_seq_one_letter_code
_entity_poly.pdbx_strand_id
1 'polypeptide(L)'
;VARLRELRPQASVLVLGILPERAMPPGRVAELRELNQRLEAQVRELGASFLATDFAPLALPDGSLAETFSSDRLHLNADGYTELSRALRLPPSPLAELLASPSSPFPSLETPPAMPSTSESSRAGGVR
;
A
#
# COMPACT_ATOMS: atom_id res chain seq x y z
N VAL A 1 -7.98 9.49 -0.61
CA VAL A 1 -6.52 9.72 -0.65
C VAL A 1 -6.11 11.05 -0.02
N ALA A 2 -6.64 12.20 -0.48
CA ALA A 2 -6.30 13.52 0.07
C ALA A 2 -6.32 13.59 1.62
N ARG A 3 -7.42 13.14 2.24
CA ARG A 3 -7.54 13.11 3.70
C ARG A 3 -6.48 12.24 4.40
N LEU A 4 -6.08 11.11 3.80
CA LEU A 4 -5.02 10.26 4.36
C LEU A 4 -3.67 10.97 4.29
N ARG A 5 -3.41 11.72 3.21
CA ARG A 5 -2.19 12.52 3.05
C ARG A 5 -2.13 13.67 4.07
N GLU A 6 -3.25 14.32 4.36
CA GLU A 6 -3.32 15.33 5.43
C GLU A 6 -2.96 14.74 6.80
N LEU A 7 -3.53 13.57 7.13
CA LEU A 7 -3.37 12.95 8.45
C LEU A 7 -2.03 12.21 8.62
N ARG A 8 -1.48 11.69 7.52
CA ARG A 8 -0.27 10.85 7.49
C ARG A 8 0.55 11.18 6.24
N PRO A 9 1.18 12.36 6.16
CA PRO A 9 1.91 12.80 4.96
C PRO A 9 3.02 11.83 4.54
N GLN A 10 3.64 11.16 5.51
CA GLN A 10 4.70 10.17 5.30
C GLN A 10 4.20 8.78 4.87
N ALA A 11 2.89 8.50 4.93
CA ALA A 11 2.38 7.18 4.58
C ALA A 11 2.30 7.02 3.06
N SER A 12 2.89 5.95 2.55
CA SER A 12 2.65 5.50 1.17
C SER A 12 1.21 4.99 1.05
N VAL A 13 0.51 5.42 0.00
CA VAL A 13 -0.88 5.03 -0.26
C VAL A 13 -0.94 4.27 -1.58
N LEU A 14 -1.52 3.08 -1.52
CA LEU A 14 -1.91 2.28 -2.67
C LEU A 14 -3.43 2.21 -2.72
N VAL A 15 -4.01 2.46 -3.88
CA VAL A 15 -5.43 2.25 -4.15
C VAL A 15 -5.59 1.05 -5.07
N LEU A 16 -6.49 0.14 -4.68
CA LEU A 16 -6.89 -0.98 -5.51
C LEU A 16 -8.03 -0.54 -6.43
N GLY A 17 -7.96 -0.96 -7.70
CA GLY A 17 -9.08 -0.86 -8.62
C GLY A 17 -10.30 -1.62 -8.11
N ILE A 18 -11.47 -1.20 -8.57
CA ILE A 18 -12.72 -1.89 -8.25
C ILE A 18 -12.75 -3.21 -9.04
N LEU A 19 -12.99 -4.31 -8.33
CA LEU A 19 -13.09 -5.64 -8.92
C LEU A 19 -14.34 -5.76 -9.80
N PRO A 20 -14.28 -6.53 -10.91
CA PRO A 20 -15.47 -6.92 -11.64
C PRO A 20 -16.28 -7.94 -10.85
N GLU A 21 -17.50 -8.20 -11.32
CA GLU A 21 -18.41 -9.21 -10.78
C GLU A 21 -18.47 -10.40 -11.75
N ARG A 22 -18.92 -11.57 -11.27
CA ARG A 22 -19.14 -12.73 -12.15
C ARG A 22 -20.28 -12.45 -13.13
N ALA A 23 -20.12 -12.88 -14.38
CA ALA A 23 -21.12 -12.71 -15.44
C ALA A 23 -21.59 -11.25 -15.59
N MET A 24 -20.69 -10.30 -15.34
CA MET A 24 -20.97 -8.87 -15.47
C MET A 24 -21.35 -8.54 -16.93
N PRO A 25 -22.50 -7.87 -17.17
CA PRO A 25 -22.90 -7.51 -18.53
C PRO A 25 -21.88 -6.58 -19.20
N PRO A 26 -21.69 -6.63 -20.53
CA PRO A 26 -20.67 -5.83 -21.23
C PRO A 26 -20.76 -4.32 -20.98
N GLY A 27 -21.97 -3.77 -20.87
CA GLY A 27 -22.17 -2.35 -20.53
C GLY A 27 -21.61 -1.99 -19.15
N ARG A 28 -21.81 -2.86 -18.16
CA ARG A 28 -21.29 -2.69 -16.79
C ARG A 28 -19.77 -2.86 -16.73
N VAL A 29 -19.22 -3.77 -17.53
CA VAL A 29 -17.76 -3.90 -17.69
C VAL A 29 -17.16 -2.61 -18.25
N ALA A 30 -17.78 -2.02 -19.27
CA ALA A 30 -17.31 -0.76 -19.85
C ALA A 30 -17.36 0.39 -18.84
N GLU A 31 -18.48 0.53 -18.12
CA GLU A 31 -18.63 1.51 -17.04
C GLU A 31 -17.57 1.34 -15.94
N LEU A 32 -17.33 0.10 -15.50
CA LEU A 32 -16.33 -0.22 -14.50
C LEU A 32 -14.92 0.12 -14.97
N ARG A 33 -14.59 -0.20 -16.23
CA ARG A 33 -13.29 0.12 -16.83
C ARG A 33 -13.08 1.63 -16.87
N GLU A 34 -14.07 2.38 -17.33
CA GLU A 34 -14.01 3.85 -17.36
C GLU A 34 -13.84 4.43 -15.94
N LEU A 35 -14.59 3.91 -14.97
CA LEU A 35 -14.48 4.31 -13.57
C LEU A 35 -13.08 4.06 -13.01
N ASN A 36 -12.52 2.87 -13.24
CA ASN A 36 -11.18 2.52 -12.78
C ASN A 36 -10.09 3.37 -13.46
N GLN A 37 -10.24 3.71 -14.75
CA GLN A 37 -9.31 4.61 -15.45
C GLN A 37 -9.34 6.03 -14.86
N ARG A 38 -10.53 6.57 -14.57
CA ARG A 38 -10.68 7.88 -13.93
C ARG A 38 -10.11 7.86 -12.51
N LEU A 39 -10.35 6.78 -11.76
CA LEU A 39 -9.80 6.60 -10.43
C LEU A 39 -8.27 6.53 -10.44
N GLU A 40 -7.68 5.77 -11.37
CA GLU A 40 -6.23 5.68 -11.56
C GLU A 40 -5.62 7.06 -11.84
N ALA A 41 -6.20 7.82 -12.77
CA ALA A 41 -5.73 9.17 -13.09
C ALA A 41 -5.73 10.07 -11.86
N GLN A 42 -6.85 10.10 -11.12
CA GLN A 42 -6.98 10.92 -9.91
C GLN A 42 -6.04 10.47 -8.79
N VAL A 43 -5.83 9.17 -8.63
CA VAL A 43 -4.89 8.62 -7.63
C VAL A 43 -3.46 9.02 -7.94
N ARG A 44 -3.07 9.00 -9.22
CA ARG A 44 -1.74 9.45 -9.67
C ARG A 44 -1.52 10.95 -9.48
N GLU A 45 -2.52 11.78 -9.79
CA GLU A 45 -2.46 13.24 -9.53
C GLU A 45 -2.22 13.55 -8.04
N LEU A 46 -2.77 12.72 -7.15
CA LEU A 46 -2.59 12.83 -5.69
C LEU A 46 -1.29 12.17 -5.18
N GLY A 47 -0.39 11.76 -6.08
CA GLY A 47 0.89 11.16 -5.74
C GLY A 47 0.76 9.83 -5.02
N ALA A 48 -0.27 9.04 -5.31
CA ALA A 48 -0.48 7.69 -4.78
C ALA A 48 -0.34 6.64 -5.89
N SER A 49 -0.11 5.40 -5.48
CA SER A 49 0.00 4.27 -6.40
C SER A 49 -1.39 3.65 -6.65
N PHE A 50 -1.58 3.06 -7.83
CA PHE A 50 -2.81 2.38 -8.21
C PHE A 50 -2.50 0.97 -8.72
N LEU A 51 -3.25 -0.03 -8.27
CA LEU A 51 -3.20 -1.39 -8.81
C LEU A 51 -4.52 -1.70 -9.52
N ALA A 52 -4.45 -1.87 -10.84
CA ALA A 52 -5.58 -2.34 -11.63
C ALA A 52 -5.96 -3.78 -11.25
N THR A 53 -7.24 -4.11 -11.38
CA THR A 53 -7.83 -5.40 -10.96
C THR A 53 -8.41 -6.21 -12.12
N ASP A 54 -8.23 -5.76 -13.35
CA ASP A 54 -8.69 -6.39 -14.59
C ASP A 54 -7.62 -7.30 -15.22
N PHE A 55 -6.82 -7.98 -14.40
CA PHE A 55 -5.75 -8.86 -14.83
C PHE A 55 -6.14 -10.34 -14.81
N ALA A 56 -5.54 -11.12 -15.70
CA ALA A 56 -5.62 -12.57 -15.67
C ALA A 56 -4.79 -13.16 -14.51
N PRO A 57 -5.23 -14.28 -13.89
CA PRO A 57 -6.43 -15.05 -14.24
C PRO A 57 -7.71 -14.56 -13.55
N LEU A 58 -7.62 -13.54 -12.68
CA LEU A 58 -8.73 -13.08 -11.85
C LEU A 58 -9.91 -12.58 -12.70
N ALA A 59 -9.61 -11.74 -13.70
CA ALA A 59 -10.57 -11.29 -14.70
C ALA A 59 -10.46 -12.12 -15.99
N LEU A 60 -11.62 -12.40 -16.59
CA LEU A 60 -11.74 -13.05 -17.89
C LEU A 60 -11.48 -12.05 -19.03
N PRO A 61 -11.25 -12.51 -20.27
CA PRO A 61 -11.03 -11.63 -21.42
C PRO A 61 -12.21 -10.68 -21.71
N ASP A 62 -13.42 -11.04 -21.30
CA ASP A 62 -14.61 -10.18 -21.40
C ASP A 62 -14.68 -9.09 -20.31
N GLY A 63 -13.74 -9.10 -19.36
CA GLY A 63 -13.62 -8.16 -18.25
C GLY A 63 -14.45 -8.53 -17.02
N SER A 64 -15.18 -9.63 -17.03
CA SER A 64 -15.90 -10.15 -15.85
C SER A 64 -14.97 -10.94 -14.91
N LEU A 65 -15.40 -11.15 -13.67
CA LEU A 65 -14.66 -11.95 -12.71
C LEU A 65 -14.79 -13.44 -13.05
N ALA A 66 -13.68 -14.18 -13.07
CA ALA A 66 -13.71 -15.61 -13.33
C ALA A 66 -14.42 -16.36 -12.20
N GLU A 67 -15.34 -17.25 -12.57
CA GLU A 67 -16.19 -17.96 -11.61
C GLU A 67 -15.41 -18.72 -10.54
N THR A 68 -14.29 -19.34 -10.92
CA THR A 68 -13.45 -20.11 -10.00
C THR A 68 -12.89 -19.29 -8.83
N PHE A 69 -12.89 -17.96 -8.94
CA PHE A 69 -12.33 -17.06 -7.93
C PHE A 69 -13.39 -16.33 -7.08
N SER A 70 -14.68 -16.68 -7.21
CA SER A 70 -15.75 -16.02 -6.45
C SER A 70 -16.79 -16.97 -5.89
N SER A 71 -17.19 -16.71 -4.64
CA SER A 71 -18.17 -17.50 -3.89
C SER A 71 -19.62 -17.17 -4.24
N ASP A 72 -19.93 -15.89 -4.50
CA ASP A 72 -21.31 -15.40 -4.59
C ASP A 72 -21.52 -14.29 -5.62
N ARG A 73 -20.74 -14.33 -6.71
CA ARG A 73 -20.71 -13.36 -7.83
C ARG A 73 -20.01 -12.04 -7.52
N LEU A 74 -19.91 -11.64 -6.26
CA LEU A 74 -19.30 -10.37 -5.87
C LEU A 74 -18.00 -10.60 -5.07
N HIS A 75 -18.05 -11.48 -4.09
CA HIS A 75 -16.92 -11.70 -3.19
C HIS A 75 -15.95 -12.71 -3.77
N LEU A 76 -14.66 -12.44 -3.57
CA LEU A 76 -13.60 -13.40 -3.86
C LEU A 76 -13.69 -14.58 -2.87
N ASN A 77 -13.42 -15.77 -3.37
CA ASN A 77 -13.16 -16.93 -2.51
C ASN A 77 -11.68 -16.98 -2.10
N ALA A 78 -11.27 -18.04 -1.40
CA ALA A 78 -9.89 -18.20 -0.94
C ALA A 78 -8.87 -18.18 -2.09
N ASP A 79 -9.19 -18.82 -3.22
CA ASP A 79 -8.32 -18.84 -4.40
C ASP A 79 -8.24 -17.45 -5.04
N GLY A 80 -9.36 -16.72 -5.11
CA GLY A 80 -9.40 -15.35 -5.62
C GLY A 80 -8.55 -14.38 -4.78
N TYR A 81 -8.63 -14.48 -3.46
CA TYR A 81 -7.76 -13.72 -2.57
C TYR A 81 -6.28 -14.12 -2.69
N THR A 82 -6.00 -15.40 -2.97
CA THR A 82 -4.64 -15.87 -3.23
C THR A 82 -4.06 -15.19 -4.47
N GLU A 83 -4.80 -15.17 -5.58
CA GLU A 83 -4.37 -14.50 -6.82
C GLU A 83 -4.24 -12.98 -6.64
N LEU A 84 -5.19 -12.33 -5.96
CA LEU A 84 -5.09 -10.90 -5.65
C LEU A 84 -3.87 -10.60 -4.78
N SER A 85 -3.60 -11.43 -3.77
CA SER A 85 -2.44 -11.27 -2.90
C SER A 85 -1.12 -11.46 -3.65
N ARG A 86 -1.10 -12.36 -4.62
CA ARG A 86 0.03 -12.61 -5.50
C ARG A 86 0.30 -11.39 -6.38
N ALA A 87 -0.73 -10.83 -7.02
CA ALA A 87 -0.63 -9.61 -7.82
C ALA A 87 -0.16 -8.40 -6.98
N LEU A 88 -0.60 -8.32 -5.72
CA LEU A 88 -0.10 -7.30 -4.79
C LEU A 88 1.38 -7.49 -4.43
N ARG A 89 1.93 -8.70 -4.41
CA ARG A 89 3.29 -8.93 -3.89
C ARG A 89 4.36 -9.14 -4.96
N LEU A 90 3.99 -9.61 -6.14
CA LEU A 90 4.96 -9.98 -7.18
C LEU A 90 5.19 -8.83 -8.18
N PRO A 91 6.45 -8.58 -8.57
CA PRO A 91 6.76 -7.62 -9.62
C PRO A 91 6.15 -8.01 -10.98
N PRO A 92 5.70 -7.03 -11.79
CA PRO A 92 5.57 -5.61 -11.43
C PRO A 92 4.35 -5.38 -10.53
N SER A 93 4.57 -4.90 -9.30
CA SER A 93 3.52 -4.54 -8.36
C SER A 93 3.85 -3.19 -7.72
N PRO A 94 2.92 -2.22 -7.74
CA PRO A 94 3.12 -0.96 -7.05
C PRO A 94 3.32 -1.13 -5.54
N LEU A 95 2.70 -2.15 -4.91
CA LEU A 95 2.95 -2.41 -3.49
C LEU A 95 4.37 -2.95 -3.27
N ALA A 96 4.84 -3.86 -4.13
CA ALA A 96 6.19 -4.40 -4.02
C ALA A 96 7.23 -3.28 -4.18
N GLU A 97 7.01 -2.33 -5.09
CA GLU A 97 7.85 -1.14 -5.28
C GLU A 97 7.82 -0.22 -4.06
N LEU A 98 6.63 0.04 -3.50
CA LEU A 98 6.48 0.86 -2.29
C LEU A 98 7.19 0.23 -1.08
N LEU A 99 7.20 -1.11 -0.97
CA LEU A 99 7.87 -1.83 0.11
C LEU A 99 9.39 -1.95 -0.11
N ALA A 100 9.84 -2.00 -1.38
CA ALA A 100 11.26 -2.02 -1.74
C ALA A 100 11.92 -0.63 -1.64
N SER A 101 11.11 0.44 -1.72
CA SER A 101 11.60 1.81 -1.56
C SER A 101 12.01 2.04 -0.09
N PRO A 102 13.23 2.54 0.18
CA PRO A 102 13.60 2.93 1.53
C PRO A 102 12.67 4.08 1.95
N SER A 103 11.73 3.78 2.84
CA SER A 103 11.03 4.82 3.57
C SER A 103 12.11 5.69 4.23
N SER A 104 12.05 6.99 3.96
CA SER A 104 13.01 7.98 4.51
C SER A 104 13.26 7.65 5.99
N PRO A 105 14.53 7.58 6.44
CA PRO A 105 14.82 7.23 7.81
C PRO A 105 14.01 8.16 8.70
N PHE A 106 13.31 7.59 9.67
CA PHE A 106 12.78 8.33 10.80
C PHE A 106 13.79 9.41 11.19
N PRO A 107 13.38 10.68 11.44
CA PRO A 107 14.31 11.63 12.02
C PRO A 107 14.89 10.95 13.26
N SER A 108 16.20 10.70 13.23
CA SER A 108 16.91 10.12 14.36
C SER A 108 16.48 10.92 15.56
N LEU A 109 15.91 10.24 16.57
CA LEU A 109 15.73 10.85 17.88
C LEU A 109 17.09 11.45 18.22
N GLU A 110 17.17 12.78 18.20
CA GLU A 110 18.39 13.49 18.57
C GLU A 110 18.84 12.88 19.88
N THR A 111 20.05 12.32 19.86
CA THR A 111 20.70 11.78 21.04
C THR A 111 20.57 12.84 22.13
N PRO A 112 19.92 12.57 23.27
CA PRO A 112 19.80 13.56 24.32
C PRO A 112 21.21 14.07 24.67
N PRO A 113 21.38 15.39 24.88
CA PRO A 113 22.70 15.97 25.15
C PRO A 113 23.34 15.22 26.32
N ALA A 114 24.60 14.82 26.12
CA ALA A 114 25.38 14.14 27.13
C ALA A 114 25.36 14.93 28.44
N MET A 115 24.88 14.28 29.51
CA MET A 115 24.92 14.85 30.86
C MET A 115 26.36 15.25 31.19
N PRO A 116 26.60 16.44 31.78
CA PRO A 116 27.92 16.81 32.24
C PRO A 116 28.35 15.84 33.34
N SER A 117 29.43 15.11 33.08
CA SER A 117 30.09 14.25 34.05
C SER A 117 30.70 15.12 35.15
N THR A 118 30.05 15.17 36.32
CA THR A 118 30.62 15.77 37.52
C THR A 118 31.75 14.89 38.03
N SER A 119 32.97 15.30 37.71
CA SER A 119 34.20 14.80 38.29
C SER A 119 34.32 15.27 39.75
N GLU A 120 33.80 14.47 40.69
CA GLU A 120 34.18 14.60 42.10
C GLU A 120 35.56 13.95 42.31
N SER A 121 36.59 14.80 42.19
CA SER A 121 37.95 14.52 42.62
C SER A 121 38.00 14.51 44.16
N SER A 122 37.79 13.34 44.76
CA SER A 122 38.08 13.15 46.18
C SER A 122 39.57 12.83 46.33
N ARG A 123 40.37 13.90 46.52
CA ARG A 123 41.77 13.80 46.94
C ARG A 123 41.83 13.45 48.42
N ALA A 124 42.38 12.27 48.69
CA ALA A 124 42.99 11.95 49.97
C ALA A 124 44.08 12.98 50.31
N GLY A 125 44.06 13.48 51.54
CA GLY A 125 45.11 14.30 52.13
C GLY A 125 45.06 14.15 53.64
N GLY A 126 45.87 13.24 54.17
CA GLY A 126 46.15 13.13 55.60
C GLY A 126 47.14 14.20 56.07
N VAL A 127 47.72 13.95 57.26
CA VAL A 127 48.63 14.80 58.05
C VAL A 127 47.82 15.72 58.99
N ARG A 128 47.87 15.64 60.32
CA ARG A 128 48.83 15.09 61.30
C ARG A 128 48.11 14.83 62.61
#